data_AF-A0A250DTZ9-F1
#
_entry.id   AF-A0A250DTZ9-F1
#
_cell.length_a   1.000
_cell.length_b   1.000
_cell.length_c   1.000
_cell.angle_alpha   90.00
_cell.angle_beta   90.00
_cell.angle_gamma   90.00
#
_symmetry.space_group_name_H-M   'P 1'
#
loop_
_entity.id
_entity.type
_entity.pdbx_description
1 polymer ?
#
loop_
_entity_poly.entity_id
_entity_poly.type
_entity_poly.pdbx_seq_one_letter_code
_entity_poly.pdbx_strand_id
1 'polypeptide(L)'
;MVWSDEFGWSRVEKSLEYSLTGAALIDAGVRLAGRPITLQGEVDAGWIRRGSLTALQTLAEGDAIGAHALVLADGRTFTVQFAPGLPIEGKPLARPELPVADYPYVAIVRLITV
;
A
#
# COMPACT_ATOMS: atom_id res chain seq x y z
N MET A 1 6.80 3.29 -9.46
CA MET A 1 6.26 2.34 -8.48
C MET A 1 5.02 1.70 -9.10
N VAL A 2 4.70 0.46 -8.73
CA VAL A 2 3.53 -0.29 -9.17
C VAL A 2 2.73 -0.74 -7.96
N TRP A 3 1.43 -0.96 -8.12
CA TRP A 3 0.58 -1.53 -7.08
C TRP A 3 0.77 -3.06 -7.06
N SER A 4 1.55 -3.56 -6.11
CA SER A 4 1.98 -4.97 -6.11
C SER A 4 0.88 -5.95 -5.67
N ASP A 5 -0.02 -5.54 -4.79
CA ASP A 5 -1.14 -6.33 -4.27
C ASP A 5 -2.50 -5.97 -4.89
N GLU A 6 -2.51 -5.36 -6.08
CA GLU A 6 -3.73 -4.86 -6.76
C GLU A 6 -4.85 -5.90 -6.84
N PHE A 7 -4.48 -7.14 -7.20
CA PHE A 7 -5.39 -8.28 -7.35
C PHE A 7 -5.35 -9.25 -6.16
N GLY A 8 -4.61 -8.90 -5.10
CA GLY A 8 -4.47 -9.72 -3.88
C GLY A 8 -5.62 -9.53 -2.88
N TRP A 9 -6.60 -8.68 -3.19
CA TRP A 9 -7.70 -8.38 -2.29
C TRP A 9 -9.05 -8.61 -2.96
N SER A 10 -9.99 -9.21 -2.22
CA SER A 10 -11.38 -9.37 -2.62
C SER A 10 -12.30 -8.54 -1.73
N ARG A 11 -13.23 -7.83 -2.36
CA ARG A 11 -14.30 -7.11 -1.66
C ARG A 11 -15.31 -8.06 -1.02
N VAL A 12 -15.52 -9.21 -1.64
CA VAL A 12 -16.43 -10.24 -1.13
C VAL A 12 -15.60 -11.31 -0.45
N GLU A 13 -15.86 -11.53 0.83
CA GLU A 13 -15.28 -12.62 1.60
C GLU A 13 -16.31 -13.73 1.74
N LYS A 14 -15.84 -14.97 1.67
CA LYS A 14 -16.68 -16.15 1.85
C LYS A 14 -15.99 -17.13 2.78
N SER A 15 -16.72 -17.65 3.76
CA SER A 15 -16.31 -18.87 4.48
C SER A 15 -17.11 -20.04 3.93
N LEU A 16 -16.45 -21.21 3.85
CA LEU A 16 -17.06 -22.46 3.44
C LEU A 16 -16.85 -23.47 4.56
N GLU A 17 -17.96 -23.97 5.08
CA GLU A 17 -17.98 -25.03 6.08
C GLU A 17 -18.89 -26.16 5.61
N TYR A 18 -18.73 -27.34 6.20
CA TYR A 18 -19.62 -28.47 5.97
C TYR A 18 -20.36 -28.83 7.26
N SER A 19 -21.66 -29.05 7.15
CA SER A 19 -22.47 -29.53 8.28
C SER A 19 -22.12 -30.98 8.65
N LEU A 20 -22.61 -31.45 9.80
CA LEU A 20 -22.52 -32.85 10.20
C LEU A 20 -23.17 -33.82 9.19
N THR A 21 -24.11 -33.32 8.37
CA THR A 21 -24.77 -34.09 7.30
C THR A 21 -24.08 -33.96 5.95
N GLY A 22 -22.96 -33.23 5.86
CA GLY A 22 -22.19 -33.03 4.63
C GLY A 22 -22.74 -31.92 3.71
N ALA A 23 -23.69 -31.10 4.17
CA ALA A 23 -24.17 -29.95 3.40
C ALA A 23 -23.15 -28.81 3.44
N ALA A 24 -22.90 -28.16 2.30
CA ALA A 24 -22.06 -26.97 2.24
C ALA A 24 -22.80 -25.76 2.82
N LEU A 25 -22.20 -25.11 3.81
CA LEU A 25 -22.62 -23.85 4.40
C LEU A 25 -21.67 -22.77 3.91
N ILE A 26 -22.21 -21.79 3.17
CA ILE A 26 -21.44 -20.67 2.63
C ILE A 26 -21.96 -19.40 3.30
N ASP A 27 -21.12 -18.77 4.12
CA ASP A 27 -21.37 -17.42 4.61
C ASP A 27 -20.58 -16.44 3.74
N ALA A 28 -21.22 -15.32 3.36
CA ALA A 28 -20.64 -14.35 2.44
C ALA A 28 -20.93 -12.93 2.91
N GLY A 29 -19.89 -12.10 2.95
CA GLY A 29 -19.95 -10.71 3.37
C GLY A 29 -19.23 -9.76 2.40
N VAL A 30 -19.61 -8.49 2.44
CA VAL A 30 -18.96 -7.41 1.67
C VAL A 30 -18.12 -6.56 2.62
N ARG A 31 -16.80 -6.51 2.40
CA ARG A 31 -15.90 -5.60 3.09
C ARG A 31 -16.16 -4.16 2.60
N LEU A 32 -16.43 -3.26 3.54
CA LEU A 32 -16.75 -1.86 3.23
C LEU A 32 -15.49 -1.00 3.01
N ALA A 33 -14.44 -1.26 3.78
CA ALA A 33 -13.15 -0.57 3.73
C ALA A 33 -12.01 -1.58 4.05
N GLY A 34 -10.78 -1.09 4.21
CA GLY A 34 -9.64 -1.92 4.60
C GLY A 34 -8.94 -2.64 3.45
N ARG A 35 -9.09 -2.18 2.20
CA ARG A 35 -8.30 -2.71 1.07
C ARG A 35 -6.85 -2.24 1.23
N PRO A 36 -5.87 -3.15 1.34
CA PRO A 36 -4.46 -2.77 1.32
C PRO A 36 -4.07 -2.27 -0.07
N ILE A 37 -3.21 -1.25 -0.09
CA ILE A 37 -2.58 -0.73 -1.29
C ILE A 37 -1.09 -0.64 -1.02
N THR A 38 -0.32 -1.57 -1.60
CA THR A 38 1.13 -1.58 -1.52
C THR A 38 1.72 -1.05 -2.83
N LEU A 39 2.28 0.16 -2.79
CA LEU A 39 3.02 0.74 -3.90
C LEU A 39 4.50 0.39 -3.74
N GLN A 40 5.05 -0.31 -4.72
CA GLN A 40 6.41 -0.83 -4.66
C GLN A 40 7.20 -0.42 -5.90
N GLY A 41 8.41 0.10 -5.67
CA GLY A 41 9.44 0.20 -6.70
C GLY A 41 10.30 -1.06 -6.69
N GLU A 42 10.98 -1.31 -7.80
CA GLU A 42 11.99 -2.36 -7.93
C GLU A 42 13.35 -1.74 -8.26
N VAL A 43 14.43 -2.53 -8.17
CA VAL A 43 15.77 -2.04 -8.49
C VAL A 43 15.86 -1.54 -9.93
N ASP A 44 15.16 -2.17 -10.86
CA ASP A 44 15.22 -1.83 -12.28
C ASP A 44 14.16 -0.80 -12.73
N ALA A 45 13.14 -0.52 -11.90
CA ALA A 45 12.04 0.37 -12.31
C ALA A 45 11.26 1.00 -11.16
N GLY A 46 10.68 2.16 -11.45
CA GLY A 46 9.65 2.74 -10.61
C GLY A 46 10.18 3.39 -9.33
N TRP A 47 11.36 4.00 -9.38
CA TRP A 47 12.00 4.70 -8.27
C TRP A 47 11.24 5.96 -7.83
N ILE A 48 11.53 6.40 -6.61
CA ILE A 48 11.07 7.67 -6.03
C ILE A 48 12.28 8.53 -5.65
N ARG A 49 12.16 9.85 -5.76
CA ARG A 49 13.23 10.77 -5.30
C ARG A 49 13.28 10.79 -3.78
N ARG A 50 14.48 10.90 -3.21
CA ARG A 50 14.70 11.01 -1.75
C ARG A 50 13.84 12.10 -1.11
N GLY A 51 13.75 13.28 -1.72
CA GLY A 51 12.97 14.40 -1.20
C GLY A 51 11.48 14.07 -1.09
N SER A 52 10.91 13.42 -2.11
CA SER A 52 9.51 12.96 -2.10
C SER A 52 9.30 11.85 -1.06
N LEU A 53 10.25 10.93 -0.92
CA LEU A 53 10.20 9.88 0.10
C LEU A 53 10.25 10.47 1.53
N THR A 54 11.12 11.44 1.77
CA THR A 54 11.20 12.15 3.05
C THR A 54 9.91 12.92 3.34
N ALA A 55 9.33 13.59 2.34
CA ALA A 55 8.05 14.27 2.50
C ALA A 55 6.91 13.30 2.86
N LEU A 56 6.86 12.12 2.23
CA LEU A 56 5.92 11.07 2.60
C LEU A 56 6.14 10.58 4.04
N GLN A 57 7.38 10.41 4.46
CA GLN A 57 7.71 10.03 5.84
C GLN A 57 7.24 11.10 6.84
N THR A 58 7.53 12.37 6.58
CA THR A 58 7.05 13.48 7.41
C THR A 58 5.51 13.53 7.47
N LEU A 59 4.83 13.28 6.35
CA LEU A 59 3.36 13.20 6.32
C LEU A 59 2.85 12.04 7.18
N ALA A 60 3.46 10.86 7.08
CA ALA A 60 3.08 9.69 7.87
C ALA A 60 3.32 9.88 9.38
N GLU A 61 4.37 10.59 9.76
CA GLU A 61 4.69 10.88 11.16
C GLU A 61 3.80 12.01 11.74
N GLY A 62 3.47 13.02 10.93
CA GLY A 62 2.66 14.17 11.36
C GLY A 62 1.15 13.91 11.37
N ASP A 63 0.67 13.00 10.52
CA ASP A 63 -0.77 12.71 10.35
C ASP A 63 -1.03 11.23 10.02
N ALA A 64 -0.56 10.35 10.91
CA ALA A 64 -0.60 8.89 10.72
C ALA A 64 -2.03 8.32 10.56
N ILE A 65 -3.01 8.94 11.22
CA ILE A 65 -4.43 8.50 11.20
C ILE A 65 -5.30 9.35 10.26
N GLY A 66 -4.73 10.37 9.62
CA GLY A 66 -5.43 11.22 8.68
C GLY A 66 -5.81 10.49 7.40
N ALA A 67 -6.98 10.84 6.85
CA ALA A 67 -7.41 10.36 5.55
C ALA A 67 -6.78 11.21 4.44
N HIS A 68 -6.04 10.56 3.56
CA HIS A 68 -5.31 11.18 2.45
C HIS A 68 -5.89 10.73 1.11
N ALA A 69 -5.82 11.58 0.10
CA ALA A 69 -6.19 11.21 -1.26
C ALA A 69 -4.99 10.60 -1.99
N LEU A 70 -5.09 9.33 -2.38
CA LEU A 70 -4.16 8.67 -3.28
C LEU A 70 -4.69 8.74 -4.70
N VAL A 71 -3.93 9.36 -5.61
CA VAL A 71 -4.22 9.37 -7.05
C VAL A 71 -3.16 8.52 -7.76
N LEU A 72 -3.61 7.46 -8.43
CA LEU A 72 -2.73 6.59 -9.21
C LEU A 72 -2.49 7.18 -10.61
N ALA A 73 -1.45 6.70 -11.29
CA ALA A 73 -1.06 7.17 -12.63
C ALA A 73 -2.14 6.91 -13.70
N ASP A 74 -3.02 5.93 -13.47
CA ASP A 74 -4.16 5.63 -14.35
C ASP A 74 -5.42 6.47 -14.03
N GLY A 75 -5.33 7.42 -13.09
CA GLY A 75 -6.41 8.32 -12.70
C GLY A 75 -7.34 7.77 -11.61
N ARG A 76 -7.18 6.52 -11.17
CA ARG A 76 -7.96 6.00 -10.04
C ARG A 76 -7.60 6.75 -8.76
N THR A 77 -8.62 7.04 -7.97
CA THR A 77 -8.48 7.77 -6.70
C THR A 77 -9.01 6.93 -5.55
N PHE A 78 -8.28 6.92 -4.44
CA PHE A 78 -8.64 6.22 -3.21
C PHE A 78 -8.48 7.16 -2.02
N THR A 79 -9.40 7.08 -1.06
CA THR A 79 -9.20 7.65 0.28
C THR A 79 -8.47 6.61 1.11
N VAL A 80 -7.32 6.99 1.68
CA VAL A 80 -6.40 6.06 2.35
C VAL A 80 -5.86 6.61 3.65
N GLN A 81 -5.43 5.72 4.53
CA GLN A 81 -4.55 5.99 5.64
C GLN A 81 -3.22 5.25 5.45
N PHE A 82 -2.19 5.67 6.17
CA PHE A 82 -0.97 4.87 6.26
C PHE A 82 -1.26 3.55 6.97
N ALA A 83 -0.77 2.45 6.40
CA ALA A 83 -0.99 1.13 6.98
C ALA A 83 -0.27 1.03 8.35
N PRO A 84 -0.80 0.23 9.30
CA PRO A 84 -0.14 0.01 10.58
C PRO A 84 1.24 -0.64 10.41
N GLY A 85 2.14 -0.38 11.36
CA GLY A 85 3.50 -0.93 11.36
C GLY A 85 4.49 -0.02 10.64
N LEU A 86 5.13 -0.52 9.56
CA LEU A 86 6.11 0.22 8.77
C LEU A 86 5.50 0.63 7.42
N PRO A 87 4.78 1.78 7.37
CA PRO A 87 4.06 2.20 6.17
C PRO A 87 4.98 2.65 5.05
N ILE A 88 6.20 3.08 5.36
CA ILE A 88 7.15 3.58 4.37
C ILE A 88 8.51 2.93 4.60
N GLU A 89 9.04 2.32 3.56
CA GLU A 89 10.41 1.81 3.48
C GLU A 89 11.10 2.43 2.27
N GLY A 90 12.40 2.68 2.38
CA GLY A 90 13.19 3.13 1.25
C GLY A 90 14.65 2.75 1.36
N LYS A 91 15.21 2.31 0.24
CA LYS A 91 16.63 2.00 0.09
C LYS A 91 17.19 2.79 -1.09
N PRO A 92 18.38 3.42 -0.96
CA PRO A 92 19.00 4.10 -2.08
C PRO A 92 19.30 3.08 -3.19
N LEU A 93 19.16 3.49 -4.46
CA LEU A 93 19.37 2.60 -5.60
C LEU A 93 20.81 2.06 -5.68
N ALA A 94 21.80 2.88 -5.32
CA ALA A 94 23.18 2.45 -5.13
C ALA A 94 23.68 2.88 -3.74
N ARG A 95 25.00 2.93 -3.53
CA ARG A 95 25.61 3.32 -2.26
C ARG A 95 26.21 4.73 -2.32
N PRO A 96 25.39 5.79 -2.34
CA PRO A 96 25.91 7.15 -2.20
C PRO A 96 26.37 7.37 -0.76
N GLU A 97 27.43 8.15 -0.57
CA GLU A 97 27.88 8.56 0.77
C GLU A 97 26.88 9.55 1.40
N LEU A 98 26.41 10.52 0.61
CA LEU A 98 25.40 11.49 1.02
C LEU A 98 24.40 11.74 -0.13
N PRO A 99 23.27 11.02 -0.17
CA PRO A 99 22.28 11.19 -1.22
C PRO A 99 21.55 12.54 -1.13
N VAL A 100 21.59 13.29 -2.24
CA VAL A 100 20.83 14.53 -2.43
C VAL A 100 19.32 14.27 -2.56
N ALA A 101 18.50 15.33 -2.52
CA ALA A 101 17.04 15.22 -2.58
C ALA A 101 16.53 14.51 -3.84
N ASP A 102 17.18 14.69 -5.00
CA ASP A 102 16.76 14.06 -6.25
C ASP A 102 17.31 12.64 -6.44
N TYR A 103 18.08 12.12 -5.48
CA TYR A 103 18.66 10.79 -5.58
C TYR A 103 17.57 9.71 -5.61
N PRO A 104 17.64 8.70 -6.51
CA PRO A 104 16.63 7.68 -6.64
C PRO A 104 16.69 6.64 -5.51
N TYR A 105 15.51 6.30 -5.00
CA TYR A 105 15.29 5.27 -3.99
C TYR A 105 14.31 4.23 -4.53
N VAL A 106 14.57 2.97 -4.18
CA VAL A 106 13.59 1.89 -4.27
C VAL A 106 12.80 1.94 -2.96
N ALA A 107 11.49 2.16 -3.06
CA ALA A 107 10.63 2.34 -1.90
C ALA A 107 9.45 1.39 -1.91
N ILE A 108 8.93 1.13 -0.71
CA ILE A 108 7.67 0.45 -0.48
C ILE A 108 6.80 1.39 0.34
N VAL A 109 5.60 1.71 -0.14
CA VAL A 109 4.62 2.53 0.56
C VAL A 109 3.36 1.70 0.74
N ARG A 110 2.96 1.48 1.99
CA ARG A 110 1.82 0.67 2.38
C ARG A 110 0.72 1.56 2.93
N LEU A 111 -0.45 1.43 2.31
CA LEU A 111 -1.63 2.23 2.59
C LEU A 111 -2.82 1.29 2.78
N ILE A 112 -3.87 1.79 3.39
CA ILE A 112 -5.13 1.07 3.57
C ILE A 112 -6.30 2.00 3.27
N THR A 113 -7.29 1.54 2.50
CA THR A 113 -8.47 2.36 2.18
C THR A 113 -9.35 2.54 3.41
N VAL A 114 -9.88 3.75 3.60
CA VAL A 114 -10.79 4.11 4.70
C VAL A 114 -12.10 4.70 4.25
#